data_AF-A0A5D4TG78-F1
#
_entry.id   AF-A0A5D4TG78-F1
#
_cell.length_a   1.000
_cell.length_b   1.000
_cell.length_c   1.000
_cell.angle_alpha   90.00
_cell.angle_beta   90.00
_cell.angle_gamma   90.00
#
_symmetry.space_group_name_H-M   'P 1'
#
loop_
_entity.id
_entity.type
_entity.pdbx_description
1 polymer ?
#
loop_
_entity_poly.entity_id
_entity_poly.type
_entity_poly.pdbx_seq_one_letter_code
_entity_poly.pdbx_strand_id
1 'polypeptide(L)'
;MLTSLIVLTFYFTLERNDLFYVELTIPSSLFVSDINEDELISSSEKEGILVTKNEDGSLTYRMNRLKHYEKKSEYKNTILHTIQDIIADDEYYEPIYDVTHNKSLNQFTFIIDRSKSEGGLGIDRIVSLLIGMNAAMYQLYNGASLDNYHVNVRLQDKDTDEIISETTLP
;
A
#
# COMPACT_ATOMS: atom_id res chain seq x y z
N MET A 1 17.11 -28.03 -41.28
CA MET A 1 16.46 -28.32 -39.98
C MET A 1 16.83 -27.35 -38.86
N LEU A 2 18.00 -26.70 -38.88
CA LEU A 2 18.40 -25.71 -37.86
C LEU A 2 17.63 -24.38 -37.95
N THR A 3 17.17 -24.01 -39.15
CA THR A 3 16.45 -22.75 -39.41
C THR A 3 15.03 -22.75 -38.85
N SER A 4 14.32 -23.88 -38.83
CA SER A 4 12.99 -23.97 -38.20
C SER A 4 13.04 -23.87 -36.68
N LEU A 5 14.12 -24.32 -36.04
CA LEU A 5 14.24 -24.29 -34.57
C LEU A 5 14.48 -22.86 -34.06
N ILE A 6 15.26 -22.06 -34.80
CA ILE A 6 15.54 -20.64 -34.47
C ILE A 6 14.28 -19.78 -34.68
N VAL A 7 13.49 -20.05 -35.72
CA VAL A 7 12.24 -19.33 -35.95
C VAL A 7 11.20 -19.71 -34.88
N LEU A 8 11.14 -20.98 -34.46
CA LEU A 8 10.22 -21.41 -33.41
C LEU A 8 10.59 -20.84 -32.01
N THR A 9 11.87 -20.70 -31.67
CA THR A 9 12.30 -20.03 -30.43
C THR A 9 12.11 -18.51 -30.48
N PHE A 10 12.20 -17.88 -31.65
CA PHE A 10 11.87 -16.45 -31.81
C PHE A 10 10.37 -16.19 -31.66
N TYR A 11 9.51 -17.02 -32.24
CA TYR A 11 8.05 -16.91 -32.04
C TYR A 11 7.65 -17.16 -30.58
N PHE A 12 8.27 -18.13 -29.90
CA PHE A 12 8.04 -18.37 -28.46
C PHE A 12 8.58 -17.25 -27.56
N THR A 13 9.49 -16.40 -28.04
CA THR A 13 10.01 -15.25 -27.30
C THR A 13 9.14 -14.00 -27.48
N LEU A 14 8.51 -13.84 -28.65
CA LEU A 14 7.68 -12.67 -28.98
C LEU A 14 6.22 -12.78 -28.52
N GLU A 15 5.68 -13.99 -28.29
CA GLU A 15 4.33 -14.19 -27.73
C GLU A 15 4.29 -14.44 -26.21
N ARG A 16 5.41 -14.29 -25.48
CA ARG A 16 5.36 -14.25 -24.00
C ARG A 16 4.84 -12.90 -23.51
N ASN A 17 3.57 -12.62 -23.73
CA ASN A 17 2.87 -11.55 -23.02
C ASN A 17 2.99 -11.80 -21.51
N ASP A 18 3.87 -11.07 -20.84
CA ASP A 18 3.96 -10.68 -19.41
C ASP A 18 3.39 -11.56 -18.27
N LEU A 19 3.14 -12.87 -18.45
CA LEU A 19 2.58 -13.74 -17.40
C LEU A 19 3.47 -13.90 -16.15
N PHE A 20 4.75 -13.54 -16.24
CA PHE A 20 5.75 -13.68 -15.18
C PHE A 20 6.12 -12.36 -14.51
N TYR A 21 5.70 -11.23 -15.07
CA TYR A 21 6.05 -9.90 -14.60
C TYR A 21 4.79 -9.14 -14.21
N VAL A 22 4.97 -8.17 -13.31
CA VAL A 22 3.95 -7.21 -12.90
C VAL A 22 4.52 -5.84 -13.17
N GLU A 23 3.69 -5.00 -13.78
CA GLU A 23 3.97 -3.59 -13.99
C GLU A 23 3.02 -2.76 -13.12
N LEU A 24 3.59 -1.80 -12.39
CA LEU A 24 2.87 -0.88 -11.54
C LEU A 24 3.28 0.54 -11.94
N THR A 25 2.33 1.34 -12.42
CA THR A 25 2.57 2.74 -12.78
C THR A 25 2.05 3.64 -11.67
N ILE A 26 2.95 4.41 -11.06
CA ILE A 26 2.64 5.37 -10.00
C ILE A 26 2.69 6.78 -10.61
N PRO A 27 1.55 7.51 -10.64
CA PRO A 27 1.51 8.88 -11.13
C PRO A 27 2.40 9.81 -10.31
N SER A 28 3.00 10.78 -10.99
CA SER A 28 3.77 11.86 -10.34
C SER A 28 2.94 12.67 -9.34
N SER A 29 1.62 12.72 -9.49
CA SER A 29 0.72 13.41 -8.55
C SER A 29 0.69 12.79 -7.15
N LEU A 30 1.15 11.54 -6.99
CA LEU A 30 1.26 10.88 -5.68
C LEU A 30 2.62 11.10 -5.02
N PHE A 31 3.59 11.70 -5.73
CA PHE A 31 4.89 12.00 -5.15
C PHE A 31 4.81 13.28 -4.34
N VAL A 32 5.29 13.22 -3.09
CA VAL A 32 5.49 14.42 -2.27
C VAL A 32 6.66 15.21 -2.86
N SER A 33 6.61 16.54 -2.80
CA SER A 33 7.53 17.46 -3.50
C SER A 33 9.01 17.33 -3.15
N ASP A 34 9.36 16.53 -2.14
CA ASP A 34 10.72 16.33 -1.64
C ASP A 34 11.26 14.89 -1.83
N ILE A 35 10.57 14.04 -2.60
CA ILE A 35 11.09 12.69 -2.90
C ILE A 35 12.28 12.80 -3.85
N ASN A 36 13.42 12.23 -3.45
CA ASN A 36 14.56 12.03 -4.34
C ASN A 36 14.30 10.85 -5.29
N GLU A 37 13.76 11.15 -6.47
CA GLU A 37 13.40 10.13 -7.48
C GLU A 37 14.59 9.24 -7.87
N ASP A 38 15.81 9.80 -7.99
CA ASP A 38 17.00 9.03 -8.38
C ASP A 38 17.38 8.00 -7.30
N GLU A 39 17.20 8.36 -6.02
CA GLU A 39 17.42 7.43 -4.91
C GLU A 39 16.34 6.33 -4.87
N LEU A 40 15.09 6.68 -5.16
CA LEU A 40 13.99 5.72 -5.25
C LEU A 40 14.18 4.73 -6.40
N ILE A 41 14.64 5.21 -7.55
CA ILE A 41 14.98 4.38 -8.71
C ILE A 41 16.16 3.46 -8.35
N SER A 42 17.25 4.03 -7.83
CA SER A 42 18.45 3.25 -7.49
C SER A 42 18.21 2.19 -6.42
N SER A 43 17.37 2.48 -5.41
CA SER A 43 17.00 1.49 -4.38
C SER A 43 16.16 0.36 -4.96
N SER A 44 15.19 0.68 -5.82
CA SER A 44 14.35 -0.32 -6.51
C SER A 44 15.17 -1.24 -7.42
N GLU A 45 16.12 -0.68 -8.17
CA GLU A 45 17.01 -1.46 -9.05
C GLU A 45 17.89 -2.44 -8.29
N LYS A 46 18.40 -2.05 -7.10
CA LYS A 46 19.17 -2.96 -6.22
C LYS A 46 18.35 -4.16 -5.75
N GLU A 47 17.03 -4.03 -5.69
CA GLU A 47 16.11 -5.11 -5.33
C GLU A 47 15.63 -5.94 -6.54
N GLY A 48 16.16 -5.66 -7.74
CA GLY A 48 15.80 -6.34 -8.98
C GLY A 48 14.48 -5.86 -9.59
N ILE A 49 14.09 -4.62 -9.31
CA ILE A 49 12.90 -3.95 -9.87
C ILE A 49 13.38 -2.95 -10.92
N LEU A 50 12.94 -3.12 -12.16
CA LEU A 50 13.23 -2.16 -13.23
C LEU A 50 12.29 -0.97 -13.09
N VAL A 51 12.81 0.25 -13.09
CA VAL A 51 12.00 1.47 -13.01
C VAL A 51 12.16 2.26 -14.32
N THR A 52 11.04 2.60 -14.94
CA THR A 52 10.98 3.45 -16.13
C THR A 52 10.31 4.76 -15.78
N LYS A 53 11.00 5.89 -16.02
CA LYS A 53 10.42 7.23 -15.92
C LYS A 53 9.69 7.57 -17.22
N ASN A 54 8.41 7.89 -17.12
CA ASN A 54 7.55 8.23 -18.24
C ASN A 54 7.59 9.75 -18.53
N GLU A 55 7.14 10.14 -19.73
CA GLU A 55 7.13 11.56 -20.15
C GLU A 55 6.21 12.45 -19.30
N ASP A 56 5.15 11.88 -18.73
CA ASP A 56 4.22 12.56 -17.81
C ASP A 56 4.74 12.64 -16.36
N GLY A 57 5.98 12.18 -16.12
CA GLY A 57 6.62 12.14 -14.81
C GLY A 57 6.23 10.94 -13.95
N SER A 58 5.29 10.09 -14.38
CA SER A 58 4.99 8.85 -13.67
C SER A 58 6.16 7.87 -13.70
N LEU A 59 6.23 6.98 -12.71
CA LEU A 59 7.22 5.90 -12.64
C LEU A 59 6.53 4.55 -12.83
N THR A 60 7.05 3.75 -13.75
CA THR A 60 6.59 2.37 -13.99
C THR A 60 7.60 1.38 -13.44
N TYR A 61 7.17 0.61 -12.44
CA TYR A 61 7.94 -0.43 -11.78
C TYR A 61 7.61 -1.78 -12.40
N ARG A 62 8.61 -2.45 -12.96
CA ARG A 62 8.49 -3.79 -13.53
C ARG A 62 9.31 -4.77 -12.70
N MET A 63 8.64 -5.79 -12.17
CA MET A 63 9.25 -6.83 -11.35
C MET A 63 8.66 -8.21 -11.65
N ASN A 64 9.36 -9.28 -11.32
CA ASN A 64 8.78 -10.62 -11.47
C ASN A 64 7.70 -10.88 -10.39
N ARG A 65 6.77 -11.80 -10.65
CA ARG A 65 5.63 -12.09 -9.74
C ARG A 65 6.02 -12.58 -8.35
N LEU A 66 7.16 -13.26 -8.21
CA LEU A 66 7.65 -13.68 -6.90
C LEU A 66 8.07 -12.46 -6.08
N LYS A 67 8.85 -11.55 -6.68
CA LYS A 67 9.26 -10.29 -6.04
C LYS A 67 8.05 -9.41 -5.70
N HIS A 68 7.08 -9.31 -6.61
CA HIS A 68 5.82 -8.61 -6.35
C HIS A 68 5.07 -9.21 -5.15
N TYR A 69 4.96 -10.53 -5.09
CA TYR A 69 4.35 -11.21 -3.95
C TYR A 69 5.11 -10.96 -2.64
N GLU A 70 6.45 -11.08 -2.66
CA GLU A 70 7.30 -10.78 -1.51
C GLU A 70 7.07 -9.35 -1.00
N LYS A 71 7.15 -8.35 -1.87
CA LYS A 71 6.96 -6.94 -1.52
C LYS A 71 5.57 -6.65 -1.01
N LYS A 72 4.55 -7.21 -1.67
CA LYS A 72 3.18 -7.10 -1.21
C LYS A 72 3.00 -7.69 0.19
N SER A 73 3.57 -8.86 0.45
CA SER A 73 3.52 -9.50 1.77
C SER A 73 4.29 -8.70 2.81
N GLU A 74 5.44 -8.15 2.45
CA GLU A 74 6.24 -7.25 3.31
C GLU A 74 5.42 -6.03 3.73
N TYR A 75 4.86 -5.27 2.78
CA TYR A 75 4.02 -4.10 3.08
C TYR A 75 2.80 -4.44 3.94
N LYS A 76 2.12 -5.55 3.62
CA LYS A 76 1.00 -6.04 4.42
C LYS A 76 1.44 -6.31 5.87
N ASN A 77 2.55 -7.01 6.05
CA ASN A 77 3.05 -7.35 7.38
C ASN A 77 3.51 -6.10 8.14
N THR A 78 4.14 -5.13 7.48
CA THR A 78 4.49 -3.85 8.10
C THR A 78 3.26 -3.14 8.65
N ILE A 79 2.18 -3.00 7.86
CA ILE A 79 0.93 -2.38 8.34
C ILE A 79 0.37 -3.13 9.56
N LEU A 80 0.34 -4.47 9.51
CA LEU A 80 -0.19 -5.29 10.61
C LEU A 80 0.66 -5.22 11.87
N HIS A 81 1.99 -5.23 11.74
CA HIS A 81 2.89 -5.07 12.87
C HIS A 81 2.78 -3.67 13.49
N THR A 82 2.72 -2.62 12.67
CA THR A 82 2.51 -1.25 13.19
C THR A 82 1.20 -1.14 13.97
N ILE A 83 0.12 -1.77 13.51
CA ILE A 83 -1.14 -1.83 14.26
C ILE A 83 -0.96 -2.55 15.61
N GLN A 84 -0.24 -3.67 15.63
CA GLN A 84 0.04 -4.39 16.87
C GLN A 84 0.87 -3.55 17.83
N ASP A 85 1.90 -2.85 17.34
CA ASP A 85 2.73 -1.96 18.14
C ASP A 85 1.91 -0.81 18.73
N ILE A 86 1.00 -0.21 17.94
CA ILE A 86 0.07 0.83 18.40
C ILE A 86 -0.83 0.31 19.53
N ILE A 87 -1.41 -0.89 19.37
CA ILE A 87 -2.31 -1.47 20.38
C ILE A 87 -1.54 -1.86 21.65
N ALA A 88 -0.26 -2.23 21.53
CA ALA A 88 0.57 -2.63 22.64
C ALA A 88 1.14 -1.46 23.46
N ASP A 89 1.17 -0.24 22.90
CA ASP A 89 1.65 0.97 23.55
C ASP A 89 0.49 1.73 24.18
N ASP A 90 0.31 1.48 25.48
CA ASP A 90 -0.74 2.05 26.32
C ASP A 90 -0.36 3.42 26.92
N GLU A 91 0.76 4.02 26.51
CA GLU A 91 1.17 5.35 26.97
C GLU A 91 0.92 6.40 25.89
N TYR A 92 1.44 6.18 24.68
CA TYR A 92 1.36 7.18 23.61
C TYR A 92 0.10 7.03 22.75
N TYR A 93 -0.42 5.81 22.59
CA TYR A 93 -1.62 5.52 21.79
C TYR A 93 -2.82 5.13 22.65
N GLU A 94 -2.81 5.51 23.94
CA GLU A 94 -3.83 5.18 24.94
C GLU A 94 -5.30 5.31 24.47
N PRO A 95 -5.68 6.29 23.62
CA PRO A 95 -7.05 6.39 23.11
C PRO A 95 -7.47 5.29 22.13
N ILE A 96 -6.53 4.59 21.50
CA ILE A 96 -6.79 3.52 20.52
C ILE A 96 -6.84 2.19 21.26
N TYR A 97 -8.05 1.71 21.56
CA TYR A 97 -8.24 0.47 22.32
C TYR A 97 -7.95 -0.78 21.50
N ASP A 98 -8.39 -0.79 20.24
CA ASP A 98 -8.20 -1.91 19.31
C ASP A 98 -8.38 -1.43 17.87
N VAL A 99 -7.91 -2.22 16.90
CA VAL A 99 -8.07 -1.96 15.48
C VAL A 99 -8.47 -3.24 14.77
N THR A 100 -9.67 -3.23 14.19
CA THR A 100 -10.14 -4.31 13.34
C THR A 100 -10.02 -3.92 11.87
N HIS A 101 -9.83 -4.91 11.01
CA HIS A 101 -9.71 -4.68 9.58
C HIS A 101 -10.21 -5.88 8.78
N ASN A 102 -10.54 -5.68 7.51
CA ASN A 102 -10.86 -6.78 6.62
C ASN A 102 -9.59 -7.44 6.03
N LYS A 103 -9.75 -8.58 5.36
CA LYS A 103 -8.61 -9.37 4.82
C LYS A 103 -7.79 -8.62 3.76
N SER A 104 -8.45 -7.74 3.01
CA SER A 104 -7.87 -6.97 1.91
C SER A 104 -7.22 -5.67 2.37
N LEU A 105 -7.32 -5.31 3.66
CA LEU A 105 -6.82 -4.05 4.20
C LEU A 105 -7.38 -2.81 3.49
N ASN A 106 -8.64 -2.85 3.05
CA ASN A 106 -9.31 -1.67 2.49
C ASN A 106 -10.44 -1.15 3.39
N GLN A 107 -10.60 -1.74 4.56
CA GLN A 107 -11.51 -1.30 5.61
C GLN A 107 -10.85 -1.49 6.96
N PHE A 108 -10.83 -0.43 7.77
CA PHE A 108 -10.34 -0.42 9.13
C PHE A 108 -11.39 0.21 10.05
N THR A 109 -11.54 -0.36 11.24
CA THR A 109 -12.30 0.23 12.34
C THR A 109 -11.39 0.33 13.55
N PHE A 110 -11.03 1.56 13.90
CA PHE A 110 -10.32 1.88 15.13
C PHE A 110 -11.34 2.05 16.25
N ILE A 111 -11.21 1.24 17.29
CA ILE A 111 -12.08 1.29 18.47
C ILE A 111 -11.42 2.26 19.46
N ILE A 112 -12.13 3.34 19.78
CA ILE A 112 -11.59 4.50 20.50
C ILE A 112 -12.21 4.59 21.90
N ASP A 113 -11.35 4.73 22.90
CA ASP A 113 -11.73 5.10 24.26
C ASP A 113 -11.82 6.64 24.34
N ARG A 114 -13.05 7.16 24.19
CA ARG A 114 -13.30 8.61 24.21
C ARG A 114 -12.90 9.28 25.53
N SER A 115 -12.84 8.54 26.65
CA SER A 115 -12.45 9.10 27.94
C SER A 115 -10.96 9.50 27.99
N LYS A 116 -10.17 8.90 27.10
CA LYS A 116 -8.73 9.11 26.96
C LYS A 116 -8.37 9.96 25.73
N SER A 117 -9.29 10.07 24.77
CA SER A 117 -9.09 10.93 23.59
C SER A 117 -9.16 12.41 23.98
N GLU A 118 -8.21 13.19 23.48
CA GLU A 118 -8.15 14.64 23.72
C GLU A 118 -9.22 15.45 22.95
N GLY A 119 -10.00 14.80 22.05
CA GLY A 119 -10.92 15.47 21.14
C GLY A 119 -10.19 16.30 20.06
N GLY A 120 -10.89 16.72 19.00
CA GLY A 120 -10.26 17.45 17.88
C GLY A 120 -9.29 16.59 17.06
N LEU A 121 -8.10 17.12 16.72
CA LEU A 121 -7.01 16.41 16.02
C LEU A 121 -6.18 15.54 16.99
N GLY A 122 -6.84 14.65 17.72
CA GLY A 122 -6.18 13.71 18.64
C GLY A 122 -5.32 12.68 17.91
N ILE A 123 -4.44 12.01 18.66
CA ILE A 123 -3.53 10.99 18.14
C ILE A 123 -4.28 9.85 17.42
N ASP A 124 -5.48 9.49 17.88
CA ASP A 124 -6.37 8.52 17.25
C ASP A 124 -6.73 8.88 15.80
N ARG A 125 -7.00 10.17 15.55
CA ARG A 125 -7.30 10.67 14.20
C ARG A 125 -6.06 10.69 13.32
N ILE A 126 -4.94 11.14 13.85
CA ILE A 126 -3.68 11.23 13.09
C ILE A 126 -3.22 9.83 12.66
N VAL A 127 -3.19 8.89 13.61
CA VAL A 127 -2.76 7.52 13.38
C VAL A 127 -3.70 6.80 12.42
N SER A 128 -5.01 6.93 12.60
CA SER A 128 -5.99 6.27 11.71
C SER A 128 -5.90 6.77 10.26
N LEU A 129 -5.63 8.06 10.06
CA LEU A 129 -5.37 8.63 8.72
C LEU A 129 -4.06 8.08 8.13
N LEU A 130 -2.97 8.06 8.90
CA LEU A 130 -1.67 7.54 8.44
C LEU A 130 -1.74 6.07 8.06
N ILE A 131 -2.37 5.22 8.88
CA ILE A 131 -2.58 3.80 8.56
C ILE A 131 -3.44 3.65 7.31
N GLY A 132 -4.52 4.41 7.20
CA GLY A 132 -5.39 4.37 6.03
C GLY A 132 -4.68 4.78 4.73
N MET A 133 -3.84 5.82 4.76
CA MET A 133 -3.02 6.23 3.61
C MET A 133 -1.99 5.16 3.22
N ASN A 134 -1.31 4.55 4.20
CA ASN A 134 -0.39 3.44 3.93
C ASN A 134 -1.12 2.22 3.34
N ALA A 135 -2.32 1.92 3.84
CA ALA A 135 -3.14 0.83 3.34
C ALA A 135 -3.66 1.08 1.91
N ALA A 136 -3.92 2.34 1.56
CA ALA A 136 -4.30 2.71 0.20
C ALA A 136 -3.15 2.55 -0.79
N MET A 137 -1.93 2.98 -0.40
CA MET A 137 -0.73 2.67 -1.17
C MET A 137 -0.55 1.15 -1.33
N TYR A 138 -0.82 0.37 -0.28
CA TYR A 138 -0.84 -1.09 -0.38
C TYR A 138 -1.88 -1.62 -1.39
N GLN A 139 -3.04 -0.98 -1.55
CA GLN A 139 -4.03 -1.39 -2.57
C GLN A 139 -3.44 -1.27 -3.98
N LEU A 140 -2.68 -0.21 -4.29
CA LEU A 140 -1.99 -0.06 -5.58
C LEU A 140 -1.00 -1.22 -5.80
N TYR A 141 -0.19 -1.54 -4.78
CA TYR A 141 0.71 -2.71 -4.84
C TYR A 141 -0.06 -4.04 -4.94
N ASN A 142 -1.26 -4.13 -4.40
CA ASN A 142 -2.12 -5.31 -4.52
C ASN A 142 -2.87 -5.37 -5.86
N GLY A 143 -2.67 -4.40 -6.76
CA GLY A 143 -3.20 -4.38 -8.12
C GLY A 143 -4.51 -3.60 -8.29
N ALA A 144 -4.89 -2.77 -7.31
CA ALA A 144 -5.98 -1.82 -7.51
C ALA A 144 -5.58 -0.74 -8.53
N SER A 145 -6.55 -0.23 -9.29
CA SER A 145 -6.35 0.94 -10.14
C SER A 145 -6.34 2.22 -9.30
N LEU A 146 -5.83 3.31 -9.89
CA LEU A 146 -5.86 4.66 -9.29
C LEU A 146 -7.29 5.16 -9.01
N ASP A 147 -8.31 4.57 -9.60
CA ASP A 147 -9.71 4.91 -9.29
C ASP A 147 -10.28 4.07 -8.14
N ASN A 148 -9.60 2.99 -7.74
CA ASN A 148 -10.15 1.95 -6.85
C ASN A 148 -9.20 1.55 -5.71
N TYR A 149 -8.17 2.35 -5.42
CA TYR A 149 -7.21 2.07 -4.34
C TYR A 149 -7.66 2.55 -2.96
N HIS A 150 -8.88 3.08 -2.89
CA HIS A 150 -9.49 3.67 -1.72
C HIS A 150 -9.57 2.74 -0.50
N VAL A 151 -9.37 3.33 0.68
CA VAL A 151 -9.51 2.67 1.98
C VAL A 151 -10.50 3.42 2.85
N ASN A 152 -11.45 2.67 3.43
CA ASN A 152 -12.40 3.21 4.39
C ASN A 152 -11.85 3.05 5.81
N VAL A 153 -11.83 4.14 6.56
CA VAL A 153 -11.37 4.18 7.95
C VAL A 153 -12.51 4.71 8.82
N ARG A 154 -12.86 3.94 9.85
CA ARG A 154 -13.90 4.27 10.83
C ARG A 154 -13.28 4.42 12.20
N LEU A 155 -13.77 5.41 12.93
CA LEU A 155 -13.58 5.54 14.37
C LEU A 155 -14.89 5.13 15.04
N GLN A 156 -14.83 4.13 15.91
CA GLN A 156 -15.96 3.60 16.67
C GLN A 156 -15.72 3.84 18.15
N ASP A 157 -16.73 4.34 18.85
CA ASP A 157 -16.68 4.46 20.30
C ASP A 157 -16.73 3.08 20.96
N LYS A 158 -15.79 2.83 21.88
CA LYS A 158 -15.62 1.53 22.55
C LYS A 158 -16.83 1.11 23.40
N ASP A 159 -17.50 2.06 24.03
CA ASP A 159 -18.53 1.78 25.04
C ASP A 159 -19.95 1.71 24.44
N THR A 160 -20.18 2.45 23.36
CA THR A 160 -21.50 2.63 22.74
C THR A 160 -21.65 1.99 21.37
N ASP A 161 -20.54 1.53 20.77
CA ASP A 161 -20.46 1.07 19.38
C ASP A 161 -20.85 2.13 18.33
N GLU A 162 -20.94 3.41 18.73
CA GLU A 162 -21.28 4.51 17.83
C GLU A 162 -20.12 4.81 16.86
N ILE A 163 -20.42 4.95 15.56
CA ILE A 163 -19.44 5.45 14.59
C ILE A 163 -19.27 6.96 14.80
N ILE A 164 -18.12 7.33 15.35
CA ILE A 164 -17.71 8.72 15.62
C ILE A 164 -17.41 9.46 14.32
N SER A 165 -16.75 8.76 13.38
CA SER A 165 -16.26 9.33 12.14
C SER A 165 -16.03 8.22 11.13
N GLU A 166 -16.26 8.52 9.86
CA GLU A 166 -15.93 7.66 8.73
C GLU A 166 -15.29 8.50 7.63
N THR A 167 -14.14 8.06 7.16
CA THR A 167 -13.36 8.74 6.11
C THR A 167 -12.98 7.73 5.05
N THR A 168 -13.13 8.11 3.78
CA THR A 168 -12.58 7.34 2.67
C THR A 168 -11.33 8.05 2.19
N LEU A 169 -10.20 7.35 2.26
CA LEU A 169 -8.91 7.83 1.81
C LEU A 169 -8.63 7.32 0.40
N PRO A 170 -7.96 8.11 -0.44
CA PRO A 170 -7.45 7.67 -1.74
C PRO A 170 -6.50 6.51 -1.53
#